data_AF-A0A940JR31-F1
#
_entry.id   AF-A0A940JR31-F1
#
_cell.length_a   1.000
_cell.length_b   1.000
_cell.length_c   1.000
_cell.angle_alpha   90.00
_cell.angle_beta   90.00
_cell.angle_gamma   90.00
#
_symmetry.space_group_name_H-M   'P 1'
#
loop_
_entity.id
_entity.type
_entity.pdbx_description
1 polymer ?
#
loop_
_entity_poly.entity_id
_entity_poly.type
_entity_poly.pdbx_seq_one_letter_code
_entity_poly.pdbx_strand_id
1 'polypeptide(L)'
;MAEAVKISEAIQIDVTELPALSTGSLALMARRPTDAELAEAEIVAAAPLPILPPCDEKHFGQCLRVMIAALPKQSADEVGGELFVAAYRRKLGHMAAEQISFLADQALGECRWFPTIAQCLDIAARWERSDEFTRRQSRARSIVTCERQARMEDAMKALDRFEMTQDQFDALPDQWQRIADARGLVRWTAEGLTVRQPIKAETAA
;
A
#
# COMPACT_ATOMS: atom_id res chain seq x y z
N MET A 1 36.92 24.42 -8.92
CA MET A 1 36.59 23.59 -7.73
C MET A 1 36.09 24.54 -6.66
N ALA A 2 34.86 24.56 -6.18
CA ALA A 2 33.74 23.65 -6.34
C ALA A 2 32.45 24.48 -6.32
N GLU A 3 31.60 24.24 -7.31
CA GLU A 3 30.25 24.77 -7.43
C GLU A 3 29.33 23.58 -7.15
N ALA A 4 28.74 23.51 -5.97
CA ALA A 4 27.62 22.62 -5.65
C ALA A 4 27.06 22.98 -4.26
N VAL A 5 25.76 22.72 -4.10
CA VAL A 5 24.96 22.83 -2.87
C VAL A 5 24.21 24.16 -2.74
N LYS A 6 23.24 24.34 -3.64
CA LYS A 6 21.96 25.00 -3.32
C LYS A 6 20.82 24.26 -4.02
N ILE A 7 20.43 23.09 -3.50
CA ILE A 7 19.12 22.48 -3.78
C ILE A 7 18.66 21.77 -2.49
N SER A 8 18.16 22.55 -1.54
CA SER A 8 17.29 22.05 -0.47
C SER A 8 16.39 23.20 -0.05
N GLU A 9 15.53 23.60 -0.97
CA GLU A 9 14.45 24.53 -0.69
C GLU A 9 13.14 23.78 -0.90
N ALA A 10 12.55 23.42 0.25
CA ALA A 10 11.13 23.23 0.52
C ALA A 10 10.23 22.89 -0.68
N ILE A 11 10.00 21.59 -0.88
CA ILE A 11 8.68 21.10 -1.29
C ILE A 11 7.99 20.63 -0.01
N GLN A 12 7.52 21.58 0.79
CA GLN A 12 6.45 21.33 1.76
C GLN A 12 5.17 21.18 0.94
N ILE A 13 4.89 19.96 0.46
CA ILE A 13 3.52 19.62 0.10
C ILE A 13 2.78 19.51 1.43
N ASP A 14 1.88 20.46 1.67
CA ASP A 14 0.92 20.41 2.75
C ASP A 14 0.03 19.16 2.55
N VAL A 15 0.37 18.06 3.24
CA VAL A 15 -0.33 16.76 3.15
C VAL A 15 -1.70 16.83 3.86
N THR A 16 -2.09 18.00 4.37
CA THR A 16 -3.34 18.21 5.13
C THR A 16 -4.57 18.25 4.23
N GLU A 17 -4.41 18.39 2.92
CA GLU A 17 -5.49 18.34 1.93
C GLU A 17 -5.31 17.18 0.95
N LEU A 18 -5.10 15.96 1.45
CA LEU A 18 -5.52 14.80 0.65
C LEU A 18 -7.05 14.89 0.53
N PRO A 19 -7.64 14.93 -0.68
CA PRO A 19 -9.08 15.02 -0.85
C PRO A 19 -9.70 13.91 -0.04
N ALA A 20 -10.56 14.30 0.89
CA ALA A 20 -11.27 13.35 1.70
C ALA A 20 -12.03 12.44 0.74
N LEU A 21 -11.64 11.18 0.66
CA LEU A 21 -12.56 10.09 0.33
C LEU A 21 -13.56 10.00 1.51
N SER A 22 -14.30 11.09 1.72
CA SER A 22 -15.32 11.27 2.74
C SER A 22 -16.40 10.25 2.45
N THR A 23 -16.57 9.29 3.34
CA THR A 23 -17.83 8.60 3.69
C THR A 23 -18.67 8.00 2.54
N GLY A 24 -18.19 8.02 1.29
CA GLY A 24 -18.82 7.46 0.09
C GLY A 24 -18.18 6.13 -0.30
N SER A 25 -17.26 5.61 0.52
CA SER A 25 -16.39 4.54 0.07
C SER A 25 -17.06 3.15 -0.06
N LEU A 26 -18.23 2.92 0.53
CA LEU A 26 -19.03 1.72 0.24
C LEU A 26 -19.80 1.87 -1.08
N ALA A 27 -20.08 3.10 -1.52
CA ALA A 27 -20.79 3.37 -2.76
C ALA A 27 -19.93 3.10 -4.01
N LEU A 28 -18.60 3.27 -3.92
CA LEU A 28 -17.67 2.95 -5.02
C LEU A 28 -17.50 1.45 -5.29
N MET A 29 -17.94 0.57 -4.38
CA MET A 29 -18.02 -0.87 -4.67
C MET A 29 -19.40 -1.30 -5.19
N ALA A 30 -20.42 -0.44 -5.05
CA ALA A 30 -21.78 -0.69 -5.54
C ALA A 30 -22.00 -0.21 -6.98
N ARG A 31 -21.12 0.67 -7.48
CA ARG A 31 -21.17 1.26 -8.83
C ARG A 31 -19.76 1.31 -9.42
N ARG A 32 -19.65 1.18 -10.74
CA ARG A 32 -18.38 1.47 -11.43
C ARG A 32 -17.96 2.93 -11.22
N PRO A 33 -16.70 3.19 -10.82
CA PRO A 33 -16.19 4.55 -10.72
C PRO A 33 -16.12 5.20 -12.10
N THR A 34 -16.42 6.50 -12.13
CA THR A 34 -16.18 7.35 -13.29
C THR A 34 -14.68 7.54 -13.52
N ASP A 35 -14.29 7.99 -14.73
CA ASP A 35 -12.88 8.24 -15.04
C ASP A 35 -12.24 9.30 -14.12
N ALA A 36 -13.01 10.29 -13.68
CA ALA A 36 -12.55 11.29 -12.71
C ALA A 36 -12.27 10.67 -11.33
N GLU A 37 -13.20 9.84 -10.82
CA GLU A 37 -13.03 9.13 -9.54
C GLU A 37 -11.87 8.13 -9.59
N LEU A 38 -11.65 7.47 -10.74
CA LEU A 38 -10.52 6.57 -10.94
C LEU A 38 -9.19 7.35 -10.93
N ALA A 39 -9.12 8.50 -11.60
CA ALA A 39 -7.92 9.35 -11.60
C ALA A 39 -7.58 9.86 -10.19
N GLU A 40 -8.57 10.26 -9.39
CA GLU A 40 -8.36 10.63 -7.99
C GLU A 40 -7.84 9.46 -7.15
N ALA A 41 -8.41 8.26 -7.33
CA ALA A 41 -7.95 7.06 -6.65
C ALA A 41 -6.51 6.69 -7.04
N GLU A 42 -6.10 6.92 -8.30
CA GLU A 42 -4.72 6.70 -8.75
C GLU A 42 -3.74 7.67 -8.05
N ILE A 43 -4.12 8.93 -7.88
CA ILE A 43 -3.31 9.92 -7.15
C ILE A 43 -3.10 9.47 -5.70
N VAL A 44 -4.17 9.08 -5.01
CA VAL A 44 -4.10 8.61 -3.61
C VAL A 44 -3.32 7.31 -3.49
N ALA A 45 -3.47 6.39 -4.44
CA ALA A 45 -2.76 5.11 -4.46
C ALA A 45 -1.24 5.26 -4.65
N ALA A 46 -0.83 6.27 -5.41
CA ALA A 46 0.56 6.57 -5.74
C ALA A 46 1.26 7.52 -4.75
N ALA A 47 0.51 8.28 -3.94
CA ALA A 47 1.07 9.22 -2.98
C ALA A 47 1.99 8.52 -1.95
N PRO A 48 3.17 9.08 -1.62
CA PRO A 48 4.04 8.51 -0.59
C PRO A 48 3.39 8.61 0.79
N LEU A 49 3.61 7.59 1.64
CA LEU A 49 3.09 7.61 3.01
C LEU A 49 3.82 8.68 3.83
N PRO A 50 3.11 9.47 4.65
CA PRO A 50 3.73 10.52 5.46
C PRO A 50 4.62 9.88 6.54
N ILE A 51 5.80 10.45 6.80
CA ILE A 51 6.72 9.94 7.82
C ILE A 51 6.09 10.14 9.20
N LEU A 52 6.05 9.09 10.03
CA LEU A 52 5.55 9.19 11.40
C LEU A 52 6.61 9.86 12.29
N PRO A 53 6.21 10.76 13.18
CA PRO A 53 7.14 11.36 14.14
C PRO A 53 7.68 10.28 15.09
N PRO A 54 8.92 10.42 15.57
CA PRO A 54 9.45 9.55 16.60
C PRO A 54 8.61 9.67 17.88
N CYS A 55 8.60 8.58 18.66
CA CYS A 55 7.88 8.47 19.91
C CYS A 55 8.29 9.57 20.91
N ASP A 56 7.32 10.24 21.53
CA ASP A 56 7.58 11.18 22.62
C ASP A 56 8.19 10.47 23.84
N GLU A 57 9.06 11.18 24.55
CA GLU A 57 9.76 10.66 25.73
C GLU A 57 8.79 10.20 26.82
N LYS A 58 7.67 10.90 26.99
CA LYS A 58 6.64 10.55 27.97
C LYS A 58 5.98 9.21 27.61
N HIS A 59 5.60 9.05 26.34
CA HIS A 59 4.95 7.82 25.85
C HIS A 59 5.89 6.63 25.94
N PHE A 60 7.13 6.79 25.48
CA PHE A 60 8.16 5.76 25.60
C PHE A 60 8.37 5.33 27.06
N GLY A 61 8.54 6.31 27.95
CA GLY A 61 8.72 6.06 29.38
C GLY A 61 7.50 5.42 30.04
N GLN A 62 6.29 5.66 29.53
CA GLN A 62 5.07 5.01 30.02
C GLN A 62 5.02 3.54 29.60
N CYS A 63 5.21 3.23 28.30
CA CYS A 63 5.25 1.86 27.80
C CYS A 63 6.32 1.03 28.51
N LEU A 64 7.52 1.60 28.68
CA LEU A 64 8.62 0.93 29.36
C LEU A 64 8.31 0.65 30.84
N ARG A 65 7.67 1.61 31.54
CA ARG A 65 7.24 1.42 32.94
C ARG A 65 6.20 0.31 33.08
N VAL A 66 5.25 0.22 32.15
CA VAL A 66 4.26 -0.86 32.14
C VAL A 66 4.95 -2.22 31.96
N MET A 67 5.87 -2.35 31.01
CA MET A 67 6.63 -3.58 30.80
C MET A 67 7.46 -3.97 32.03
N ILE A 68 8.14 -3.00 32.67
CA ILE A 68 8.92 -3.23 33.89
C ILE A 68 8.03 -3.67 35.05
N ALA A 69 6.81 -3.12 35.16
CA ALA A 69 5.88 -3.47 36.23
C ALA A 69 5.24 -4.85 36.04
N ALA A 70 5.00 -5.26 34.79
CA ALA A 70 4.31 -6.51 34.47
C ALA A 70 5.26 -7.71 34.29
N LEU A 71 6.50 -7.50 33.84
CA LEU A 71 7.45 -8.57 33.54
C LEU A 71 8.56 -8.67 34.59
N PRO A 72 8.89 -9.88 35.06
CA PRO A 72 10.01 -10.06 35.97
C PRO A 72 11.34 -9.77 35.24
N LYS A 73 12.27 -9.12 35.96
CA LYS A 73 13.65 -8.92 35.50
C LYS A 73 14.49 -10.16 35.79
N GLN A 74 15.42 -10.49 34.91
CA GLN A 74 16.40 -11.53 35.18
C GLN A 74 17.45 -11.01 36.17
N SER A 75 17.98 -11.88 37.03
CA SER A 75 18.97 -11.53 38.06
C SER A 75 20.31 -11.02 37.49
N ALA A 76 20.56 -11.22 36.18
CA ALA A 76 21.72 -10.67 35.48
C ALA A 76 21.56 -9.19 35.09
N ASP A 77 20.36 -8.60 35.22
CA ASP A 77 20.03 -7.24 34.81
C ASP A 77 20.08 -6.22 35.97
N GLU A 78 20.92 -6.42 36.98
CA GLU A 78 21.20 -5.45 38.06
C GLU A 78 22.00 -4.22 37.58
N VAL A 79 21.69 -3.74 36.38
CA VAL A 79 22.17 -2.45 35.89
C VAL A 79 21.27 -1.36 36.48
N GLY A 80 21.89 -0.30 37.02
CA GLY A 80 21.16 0.85 37.58
C GLY A 80 20.06 1.35 36.63
N GLY A 81 18.86 1.55 37.18
CA GLY A 81 17.64 1.76 36.39
C GLY A 81 17.70 2.91 35.38
N GLU A 82 18.46 3.97 35.65
CA GLU A 82 18.67 5.08 34.73
C GLU A 82 19.49 4.70 33.48
N LEU A 83 20.56 3.93 33.67
CA LEU A 83 21.41 3.45 32.57
C LEU A 83 20.64 2.45 31.70
N PHE A 84 19.81 1.62 32.33
CA PHE A 84 18.90 0.70 31.65
C PHE A 84 17.93 1.46 30.72
N VAL A 85 17.21 2.46 31.24
CA VAL A 85 16.27 3.24 30.42
C VAL A 85 16.99 3.99 29.30
N ALA A 86 18.17 4.57 29.56
CA ALA A 86 18.96 5.27 28.56
C ALA A 86 19.42 4.36 27.40
N ALA A 87 19.82 3.12 27.69
CA ALA A 87 20.24 2.16 26.69
C ALA A 87 19.09 1.79 25.73
N TYR A 88 17.89 1.51 26.29
CA TYR A 88 16.70 1.21 25.49
C TYR A 88 16.26 2.42 24.66
N ARG A 89 16.27 3.62 25.26
CA ARG A 89 15.91 4.86 24.54
C ARG A 89 16.84 5.12 23.36
N ARG A 90 18.15 4.91 23.51
CA ARG A 90 19.11 5.10 22.42
C ARG A 90 18.83 4.18 21.22
N LYS A 91 18.32 2.98 21.48
CA LYS A 91 18.08 1.96 20.44
C LYS A 91 16.67 1.97 19.87
N LEU A 92 15.67 2.32 20.65
CA LEU A 92 14.26 2.27 20.25
C LEU A 92 13.62 3.67 20.09
N GLY A 93 14.27 4.73 20.56
CA GLY A 93 13.70 6.09 20.57
C GLY A 93 13.50 6.74 19.20
N HIS A 94 13.97 6.11 18.12
CA HIS A 94 13.71 6.57 16.75
C HIS A 94 12.41 5.99 16.17
N MET A 95 11.81 5.00 16.84
CA MET A 95 10.56 4.36 16.41
C MET A 95 9.36 5.25 16.66
N ALA A 96 8.30 5.07 15.87
CA ALA A 96 7.04 5.79 16.04
C ALA A 96 6.32 5.35 17.33
N ALA A 97 5.45 6.21 17.87
CA ALA A 97 4.70 5.92 19.10
C ALA A 97 3.86 4.64 19.00
N GLU A 98 3.20 4.41 17.86
CA GLU A 98 2.40 3.21 17.61
C GLU A 98 3.26 1.93 17.59
N GLN A 99 4.46 2.01 17.03
CA GLN A 99 5.40 0.89 16.99
C GLN A 99 5.88 0.51 18.40
N ILE A 100 6.12 1.50 19.27
CA ILE A 100 6.48 1.28 20.67
C ILE A 100 5.31 0.69 21.46
N SER A 101 4.08 1.14 21.23
CA SER A 101 2.89 0.55 21.85
C SER A 101 2.72 -0.91 21.43
N PHE A 102 2.85 -1.22 20.13
CA PHE A 102 2.80 -2.58 19.62
C PHE A 102 3.87 -3.47 20.25
N LEU A 103 5.12 -2.97 20.34
CA LEU A 103 6.20 -3.69 21.01
C LEU A 103 5.83 -4.02 22.45
N ALA A 104 5.28 -3.05 23.20
CA ALA A 104 4.89 -3.28 24.58
C ALA A 104 3.78 -4.32 24.70
N ASP A 105 2.74 -4.24 23.87
CA ASP A 105 1.63 -5.19 23.89
C ASP A 105 2.09 -6.62 23.54
N GLN A 106 2.92 -6.77 22.50
CA GLN A 106 3.48 -8.07 22.12
C GLN A 106 4.44 -8.63 23.19
N ALA A 107 5.28 -7.78 23.77
CA ALA A 107 6.16 -8.20 24.85
C ALA A 107 5.38 -8.70 26.07
N LEU A 108 4.27 -8.04 26.43
CA LEU A 108 3.41 -8.46 27.53
C LEU A 108 2.67 -9.78 27.23
N GLY A 109 2.31 -10.02 25.97
CA GLY A 109 1.62 -11.25 25.56
C GLY A 109 2.53 -12.47 25.37
N GLU A 110 3.76 -12.25 24.88
CA GLU A 110 4.65 -13.33 24.43
C GLU A 110 5.84 -13.58 25.37
N CYS A 111 6.34 -12.57 26.09
CA CYS A 111 7.58 -12.69 26.85
C CYS A 111 7.34 -13.11 28.30
N ARG A 112 8.04 -14.16 28.74
CA ARG A 112 8.03 -14.61 30.16
C ARG A 112 8.91 -13.75 31.08
N TRP A 113 9.91 -13.09 30.50
CA TRP A 113 10.88 -12.24 31.18
C TRP A 113 10.98 -10.92 30.42
N PHE A 114 11.51 -9.88 31.07
CA PHE A 114 11.73 -8.61 30.38
C PHE A 114 12.60 -8.80 29.12
N PRO A 115 12.14 -8.36 27.93
CA PRO A 115 12.84 -8.64 26.67
C PRO A 115 14.13 -7.84 26.55
N THR A 116 15.16 -8.48 25.99
CA THR A 116 16.41 -7.81 25.61
C THR A 116 16.18 -6.83 24.46
N ILE A 117 17.11 -5.88 24.24
CA ILE A 117 17.02 -4.93 23.12
C ILE A 117 16.92 -5.67 21.77
N ALA A 118 17.62 -6.80 21.59
CA ALA A 118 17.54 -7.58 20.37
C ALA A 118 16.12 -8.14 20.13
N GLN A 119 15.52 -8.75 21.17
CA GLN A 119 14.14 -9.25 21.10
C GLN A 119 13.14 -8.11 20.86
N CYS A 120 13.34 -6.95 21.47
CA CYS A 120 12.55 -5.75 21.20
C CYS A 120 12.61 -5.35 19.72
N LEU A 121 13.80 -5.39 19.10
CA LEU A 121 13.95 -5.10 17.67
C LEU A 121 13.25 -6.16 16.80
N ASP A 122 13.34 -7.44 17.16
CA ASP A 122 12.66 -8.53 16.44
C ASP A 122 11.13 -8.40 16.51
N ILE A 123 10.59 -8.03 17.68
CA ILE A 123 9.17 -7.74 17.87
C ILE A 123 8.79 -6.51 17.04
N ALA A 124 9.54 -5.42 17.14
CA ALA A 124 9.27 -4.18 16.41
C ALA A 124 9.36 -4.32 14.89
N ALA A 125 10.17 -5.26 14.38
CA ALA A 125 10.29 -5.55 12.95
C ALA A 125 9.02 -6.22 12.38
N ARG A 126 8.21 -6.87 13.22
CA ARG A 126 6.89 -7.43 12.83
C ARG A 126 5.79 -6.37 12.77
N TRP A 127 6.06 -5.14 13.21
CA TRP A 127 5.07 -4.09 13.20
C TRP A 127 4.77 -3.64 11.76
N GLU A 128 3.50 -3.77 11.38
CA GLU A 128 2.98 -3.19 10.16
C GLU A 128 2.22 -1.92 10.50
N ARG A 129 2.50 -0.84 9.76
CA ARG A 129 1.78 0.42 9.90
C ARG A 129 0.32 0.22 9.50
N SER A 130 -0.61 0.51 10.42
CA SER A 130 -2.06 0.39 10.21
C SER A 130 -2.78 1.68 10.58
N ASP A 131 -2.32 2.78 10.01
CA ASP A 131 -2.94 4.10 10.18
C ASP A 131 -3.99 4.37 9.09
N GLU A 132 -4.72 5.46 9.29
CA GLU A 132 -5.77 5.89 8.36
C GLU A 132 -5.22 6.15 6.95
N PHE A 133 -3.99 6.68 6.83
CA PHE A 133 -3.33 6.88 5.55
C PHE A 133 -3.03 5.55 4.84
N THR A 134 -2.49 4.56 5.55
CA THR A 134 -2.22 3.23 4.97
C THR A 134 -3.51 2.53 4.54
N ARG A 135 -4.59 2.65 5.34
CA ARG A 135 -5.92 2.13 4.96
C ARG A 135 -6.48 2.81 3.72
N ARG A 136 -6.42 4.14 3.64
CA ARG A 136 -6.88 4.91 2.47
C ARG A 136 -6.10 4.56 1.22
N GLN A 137 -4.78 4.51 1.30
CA GLN A 137 -3.91 4.15 0.18
C GLN A 137 -4.19 2.71 -0.29
N SER A 138 -4.30 1.76 0.64
CA SER A 138 -4.62 0.36 0.32
C SER A 138 -5.98 0.25 -0.37
N ARG A 139 -6.97 0.98 0.11
CA ARG A 139 -8.30 1.02 -0.51
C ARG A 139 -8.26 1.62 -1.91
N ALA A 140 -7.58 2.73 -2.09
CA ALA A 140 -7.44 3.38 -3.39
C ALA A 140 -6.77 2.43 -4.41
N ARG A 141 -5.69 1.73 -4.00
CA ARG A 141 -5.05 0.69 -4.80
C ARG A 141 -6.01 -0.43 -5.18
N SER A 142 -6.82 -0.91 -4.24
CA SER A 142 -7.83 -1.94 -4.53
C SER A 142 -8.86 -1.46 -5.53
N ILE A 143 -9.38 -0.24 -5.41
CA ILE A 143 -10.35 0.33 -6.35
C ILE A 143 -9.75 0.41 -7.76
N VAL A 144 -8.53 0.96 -7.88
CA VAL A 144 -7.83 1.08 -9.17
C VAL A 144 -7.60 -0.29 -9.80
N THR A 145 -7.14 -1.27 -9.00
CA THR A 145 -6.83 -2.61 -9.50
C THR A 145 -8.10 -3.33 -9.94
N CYS A 146 -9.16 -3.29 -9.14
CA CYS A 146 -10.45 -3.90 -9.47
C CYS A 146 -11.06 -3.27 -10.73
N GLU A 147 -11.02 -1.94 -10.87
CA GLU A 147 -11.60 -1.29 -12.04
C GLU A 147 -10.79 -1.58 -13.31
N ARG A 148 -9.46 -1.52 -13.24
CA ARG A 148 -8.60 -1.88 -14.39
C ARG A 148 -8.84 -3.32 -14.82
N GLN A 149 -8.96 -4.24 -13.87
CA GLN A 149 -9.30 -5.63 -14.14
C GLN A 149 -10.69 -5.76 -14.78
N ALA A 150 -11.69 -5.06 -14.24
CA ALA A 150 -13.06 -5.12 -14.76
C ALA A 150 -13.18 -4.54 -16.18
N ARG A 151 -12.44 -3.47 -16.50
CA ARG A 151 -12.36 -2.91 -17.87
C ARG A 151 -11.67 -3.87 -18.83
N MET A 152 -10.59 -4.51 -18.39
CA MET A 152 -9.92 -5.55 -19.19
C MET A 152 -10.88 -6.71 -19.46
N GLU A 153 -11.59 -7.20 -18.44
CA GLU A 153 -12.55 -8.29 -18.60
C GLU A 153 -13.69 -7.94 -19.55
N ASP A 154 -14.20 -6.70 -19.50
CA ASP A 154 -15.20 -6.24 -20.46
C ASP A 154 -14.66 -6.19 -21.89
N ALA A 155 -13.43 -5.69 -22.07
CA ALA A 155 -12.77 -5.69 -23.38
C ALA A 155 -12.58 -7.12 -23.92
N MET A 156 -12.15 -8.06 -23.08
CA MET A 156 -12.01 -9.47 -23.47
C MET A 156 -13.36 -10.11 -23.81
N LYS A 157 -14.43 -9.79 -23.07
CA LYS A 157 -15.80 -10.27 -23.39
C LYS A 157 -16.31 -9.70 -24.71
N ALA A 158 -16.05 -8.43 -25.00
CA ALA A 158 -16.42 -7.80 -26.26
C ALA A 158 -15.66 -8.43 -27.45
N LEU A 159 -14.38 -8.78 -27.27
CA LEU A 159 -13.62 -9.54 -28.27
C LEU A 159 -14.18 -10.94 -28.50
N ASP A 160 -14.52 -11.66 -27.43
CA ASP A 160 -15.11 -13.00 -27.51
C ASP A 160 -16.48 -13.01 -28.22
N ARG A 161 -17.27 -11.94 -28.04
CA ARG A 161 -18.55 -11.74 -28.72
C ARG A 161 -18.42 -11.15 -30.12
N PHE A 162 -17.21 -10.84 -30.57
CA PHE A 162 -16.93 -10.17 -31.84
C PHE A 162 -17.62 -8.80 -31.99
N GLU A 163 -17.82 -8.09 -30.87
CA GLU A 163 -18.47 -6.77 -30.80
C GLU A 163 -17.45 -5.62 -30.91
N MET A 164 -16.15 -5.92 -30.89
CA MET A 164 -15.06 -4.94 -30.93
C MET A 164 -14.50 -4.77 -32.35
N THR A 165 -14.28 -3.53 -32.77
CA THR A 165 -13.63 -3.23 -34.06
C THR A 165 -12.10 -3.33 -33.96
N GLN A 166 -11.42 -3.40 -35.11
CA GLN A 166 -9.95 -3.43 -35.15
C GLN A 166 -9.34 -2.16 -34.54
N ASP A 167 -9.85 -0.98 -34.91
CA ASP A 167 -9.38 0.29 -34.36
C ASP A 167 -9.52 0.36 -32.83
N GLN A 168 -10.58 -0.23 -32.28
CA GLN A 168 -10.79 -0.32 -30.83
C GLN A 168 -9.80 -1.27 -30.17
N PHE A 169 -9.46 -2.38 -30.83
CA PHE A 169 -8.46 -3.33 -30.35
C PHE A 169 -7.04 -2.73 -30.36
N ASP A 170 -6.69 -2.02 -31.43
CA ASP A 170 -5.37 -1.40 -31.58
C ASP A 170 -5.15 -0.27 -30.56
N ALA A 171 -6.25 0.36 -30.08
CA ALA A 171 -6.21 1.34 -29.00
C ALA A 171 -6.07 0.73 -27.59
N LEU A 172 -6.17 -0.60 -27.43
CA LEU A 172 -5.99 -1.25 -26.13
C LEU A 172 -4.52 -1.24 -25.70
N PRO A 173 -4.24 -1.26 -24.39
CA PRO A 173 -2.88 -1.43 -23.89
C PRO A 173 -2.21 -2.71 -24.43
N ASP A 174 -0.93 -2.65 -24.78
CA ASP A 174 -0.14 -3.79 -25.30
C ASP A 174 -0.30 -5.07 -24.47
N GLN A 175 -0.34 -4.92 -23.14
CA GLN A 175 -0.51 -6.05 -22.24
C GLN A 175 -1.84 -6.78 -22.49
N TRP A 176 -2.91 -6.04 -22.75
CA TRP A 176 -4.23 -6.61 -23.01
C TRP A 176 -4.29 -7.27 -24.39
N GLN A 177 -3.63 -6.70 -25.39
CA GLN A 177 -3.51 -7.32 -26.71
C GLN A 177 -2.79 -8.68 -26.63
N ARG A 178 -1.69 -8.77 -25.86
CA ARG A 178 -0.99 -10.04 -25.59
C ARG A 178 -1.87 -11.05 -24.86
N ILE A 179 -2.70 -10.60 -23.91
CA ILE A 179 -3.64 -11.47 -23.21
C ILE A 179 -4.72 -11.99 -24.19
N ALA A 180 -5.23 -11.14 -25.07
CA ALA A 180 -6.18 -11.55 -26.10
C ALA A 180 -5.59 -12.59 -27.07
N ASP A 181 -4.33 -12.40 -27.48
CA ASP A 181 -3.58 -13.36 -28.30
C ASP A 181 -3.38 -14.70 -27.57
N ALA A 182 -2.90 -14.66 -26.33
CA ALA A 182 -2.72 -15.86 -25.50
C ALA A 182 -4.03 -16.63 -25.26
N ARG A 183 -5.17 -15.93 -25.22
CA ARG A 183 -6.52 -16.53 -25.11
C ARG A 183 -7.09 -16.99 -26.44
N GLY A 184 -6.39 -16.75 -27.56
CA GLY A 184 -6.84 -17.10 -28.89
C GLY A 184 -8.09 -16.32 -29.33
N LEU A 185 -8.30 -15.10 -28.82
CA LEU A 185 -9.45 -14.25 -29.19
C LEU A 185 -9.20 -13.47 -30.51
N VAL A 186 -7.94 -13.39 -30.93
CA VAL A 186 -7.48 -12.71 -32.15
C VAL A 186 -6.92 -13.71 -33.16
N ARG A 187 -6.66 -13.25 -34.39
CA ARG A 187 -6.03 -14.02 -35.45
C ARG A 187 -4.72 -13.36 -35.88
N TRP A 188 -3.72 -14.19 -36.12
CA TRP A 188 -2.49 -13.76 -36.77
C TRP A 188 -2.71 -13.57 -38.27
N THR A 189 -2.36 -12.40 -38.78
CA THR A 189 -2.35 -12.07 -40.22
C THR A 189 -1.00 -11.49 -40.61
N ALA A 190 -0.74 -11.36 -41.91
CA ALA A 190 0.52 -10.79 -42.42
C ALA A 190 0.75 -9.34 -41.96
N GLU A 191 -0.31 -8.63 -41.58
CA GLU A 191 -0.30 -7.23 -41.15
C GLU A 191 -0.31 -7.07 -39.61
N GLY A 192 -0.49 -8.17 -38.86
CA GLY A 192 -0.53 -8.17 -37.40
C GLY A 192 -1.67 -8.99 -36.78
N LEU A 193 -2.01 -8.70 -35.52
CA LEU A 193 -3.14 -9.29 -34.81
C LEU A 193 -4.45 -8.64 -35.25
N THR A 194 -5.38 -9.43 -35.78
CA THR A 194 -6.70 -8.94 -36.17
C THR A 194 -7.81 -9.53 -35.31
N VAL A 195 -8.83 -8.73 -35.01
CA VAL A 195 -10.03 -9.18 -34.29
C VAL A 195 -10.79 -10.20 -35.14
N ARG A 196 -11.27 -11.27 -34.51
CA ARG A 196 -12.13 -12.24 -35.18
C ARG A 196 -13.47 -11.58 -35.51
N GLN A 197 -13.90 -11.66 -36.78
CA GLN A 197 -15.25 -11.25 -37.17
C GLN A 197 -16.15 -12.48 -37.27
N PRO A 198 -17.46 -12.35 -36.96
CA PRO A 198 -18.40 -13.42 -37.25
C PRO A 198 -18.39 -13.67 -38.75
N ILE A 199 -18.30 -14.95 -39.14
CA ILE A 199 -18.48 -15.32 -40.54
C ILE A 199 -19.89 -14.86 -40.90
N LYS A 200 -20.01 -13.81 -41.72
CA LYS A 200 -21.30 -13.48 -42.34
C LYS A 200 -21.69 -14.73 -43.13
N ALA A 201 -22.67 -15.47 -42.63
CA ALA A 201 -23.30 -16.51 -43.41
C ALA A 201 -23.90 -15.79 -44.62
N GLU A 202 -23.24 -15.89 -45.77
CA GLU A 202 -23.86 -15.56 -47.04
C GLU A 202 -25.10 -16.45 -47.13
N THR A 203 -26.26 -15.83 -46.89
CA THR A 203 -27.55 -16.41 -47.22
C THR A 203 -27.52 -16.63 -48.72
N ALA A 204 -27.20 -17.86 -49.13
CA ALA A 204 -27.28 -18.31 -50.50
C ALA A 204 -28.70 -18.03 -51.02
N ALA A 205 -28.75 -17.28 -52.13
CA ALA A 205 -29.95 -16.92 -52.86
C ALA A 205 -30.64 -18.13 -53.49
#